data_AF-A0A5R2N195-F1
#
_entry.id   AF-A0A5R2N195-F1
#
_cell.length_a   1.000
_cell.length_b   1.000
_cell.length_c   1.000
_cell.angle_alpha   90.00
_cell.angle_beta   90.00
_cell.angle_gamma   90.00
#
_symmetry.space_group_name_H-M   'P 1'
#
loop_
_entity.id
_entity.type
_entity.pdbx_description
1 polymer ?
#
loop_
_entity_poly.entity_id
_entity_poly.type
_entity_poly.pdbx_seq_one_letter_code
_entity_poly.pdbx_strand_id
1 'polypeptide(L)'
;AVTGRAEIMDAPSPGGLGGTYGGSPIGVAAAHAVLDVIEDEKLCDRANTLGARLKQRLQSIRDDVPEIVDIRGLGFMNAVEFNDVKKGLPSAEIANAIRLKA
;
A
#
# COMPACT_ATOMS: atom_id res chain seq x y z
N ALA A 1 -15.48 -0.36 2.76
CA ALA A 1 -16.31 0.31 3.78
C ALA A 1 -16.37 1.79 3.47
N VAL A 2 -17.42 2.50 3.92
CA VAL A 2 -17.45 3.96 3.94
C VAL A 2 -17.49 4.36 5.42
N THR A 3 -16.57 5.22 5.83
CA THR A 3 -16.44 5.69 7.22
C THR A 3 -16.26 7.19 7.18
N GLY A 4 -17.05 7.91 7.96
CA GLY A 4 -17.07 9.39 7.99
C GLY A 4 -17.63 9.89 9.30
N ARG A 5 -17.72 11.22 9.45
CA ARG A 5 -18.33 11.83 10.63
C ARG A 5 -19.84 11.52 10.67
N ALA A 6 -20.40 11.36 11.87
CA ALA A 6 -21.79 10.97 12.06
C ALA A 6 -22.75 11.91 11.31
N GLU A 7 -22.56 13.23 11.42
CA GLU A 7 -23.43 14.22 10.77
C GLU A 7 -23.42 14.14 9.24
N ILE A 8 -22.37 13.57 8.63
CA ILE A 8 -22.29 13.32 7.20
C ILE A 8 -22.90 11.94 6.87
N MET A 9 -22.60 10.92 7.67
CA MET A 9 -23.02 9.54 7.42
C MET A 9 -24.52 9.32 7.67
N ASP A 10 -25.12 10.10 8.57
CA ASP A 10 -26.55 10.02 8.93
C ASP A 10 -27.44 10.91 8.05
N ALA A 11 -26.85 11.70 7.14
CA ALA A 11 -27.59 12.59 6.24
C ALA A 11 -28.51 11.87 5.23
N PRO A 12 -28.16 10.69 4.66
CA PRO A 12 -29.05 9.98 3.76
C PRO A 12 -30.34 9.49 4.44
N SER A 13 -31.47 9.64 3.77
CA SER A 13 -32.75 9.09 4.22
C SER A 13 -32.73 7.56 4.35
N PRO A 14 -33.66 6.95 5.12
CA PRO A 14 -33.80 5.49 5.17
C PRO A 14 -33.88 4.86 3.77
N GLY A 15 -33.04 3.85 3.52
CA GLY A 15 -32.89 3.23 2.19
C GLY A 15 -31.99 3.99 1.21
N GLY A 16 -31.47 5.17 1.56
CA GLY A 16 -30.55 5.96 0.76
C GLY A 16 -29.13 5.39 0.67
N LEU A 17 -28.79 4.44 1.56
CA LEU A 17 -27.59 3.60 1.50
C LEU A 17 -28.04 2.15 1.57
N GLY A 18 -27.61 1.32 0.62
CA GLY A 18 -27.98 -0.08 0.57
C GLY A 18 -27.22 -0.86 -0.50
N GLY A 19 -27.47 -2.16 -0.55
CA GLY A 19 -26.90 -3.07 -1.52
C GLY A 19 -27.07 -4.52 -1.04
N THR A 20 -27.51 -5.41 -1.92
CA THR A 20 -27.90 -6.80 -1.57
C THR A 20 -26.84 -7.57 -0.81
N TYR A 21 -25.56 -7.34 -1.12
CA TYR A 21 -24.43 -8.04 -0.52
C TYR A 21 -23.56 -7.14 0.38
N GLY A 22 -23.98 -5.90 0.62
CA GLY A 22 -23.28 -4.97 1.48
C GLY A 22 -23.23 -5.51 2.92
N GLY A 23 -22.04 -5.59 3.51
CA GLY A 23 -21.88 -6.10 4.88
C GLY A 23 -22.22 -7.58 5.04
N SER A 24 -21.97 -8.42 4.03
CA SER A 24 -22.15 -9.88 4.11
C SER A 24 -21.59 -10.45 5.44
N PRO A 25 -22.34 -11.28 6.18
CA PRO A 25 -21.91 -11.82 7.47
C PRO A 25 -20.58 -12.58 7.42
N ILE A 26 -20.32 -13.30 6.31
CA ILE A 26 -19.06 -14.02 6.11
C ILE A 26 -17.90 -13.02 5.96
N GLY A 27 -18.12 -11.94 5.21
CA GLY A 27 -17.13 -10.88 5.04
C GLY A 27 -16.84 -10.15 6.36
N VAL A 28 -17.87 -9.93 7.19
CA VAL A 28 -17.72 -9.32 8.52
C VAL A 28 -16.93 -10.23 9.47
N ALA A 29 -17.26 -11.52 9.53
CA ALA A 29 -16.53 -12.49 10.34
C ALA A 29 -15.04 -12.58 9.93
N ALA A 30 -14.75 -12.62 8.63
CA ALA A 30 -13.38 -12.59 8.13
C ALA A 30 -12.66 -11.28 8.48
N ALA A 31 -13.35 -10.13 8.39
CA ALA A 31 -12.77 -8.84 8.75
C ALA A 31 -12.38 -8.76 10.23
N HIS A 32 -13.22 -9.28 11.14
CA HIS A 32 -12.88 -9.36 12.56
C HIS A 32 -11.63 -10.21 12.79
N ALA A 33 -11.58 -11.42 12.23
CA ALA A 33 -10.41 -12.28 12.38
C ALA A 33 -9.12 -11.63 11.82
N VAL A 34 -9.21 -10.88 10.72
CA VAL A 34 -8.07 -10.13 10.17
C VAL A 34 -7.63 -9.00 11.11
N LEU A 35 -8.57 -8.28 11.73
CA LEU A 35 -8.25 -7.21 12.68
C LEU A 35 -7.57 -7.78 13.94
N ASP A 36 -8.06 -8.91 14.46
CA ASP A 36 -7.43 -9.62 15.59
C ASP A 36 -5.98 -9.99 15.25
N VAL A 37 -5.73 -10.55 14.06
CA VAL A 37 -4.36 -10.87 13.60
C VAL A 37 -3.49 -9.63 13.47
N ILE A 38 -4.02 -8.51 12.96
CA ILE A 38 -3.27 -7.25 12.85
C ILE A 38 -2.80 -6.77 14.24
N GLU A 39 -3.67 -6.89 15.25
CA GLU A 39 -3.38 -6.52 16.64
C GLU A 39 -2.42 -7.51 17.31
N ASP A 40 -2.79 -8.79 17.37
CA ASP A 40 -2.07 -9.85 18.09
C ASP A 40 -0.64 -10.05 17.56
N GLU A 41 -0.47 -10.06 16.23
CA GLU A 41 0.85 -10.21 15.60
C GLU A 41 1.60 -8.88 15.43
N LYS A 42 1.03 -7.76 15.91
CA LYS A 42 1.61 -6.41 15.82
C LYS A 42 2.04 -6.05 14.39
N LEU A 43 1.16 -6.30 13.41
CA LEU A 43 1.52 -6.19 11.99
C LEU A 43 1.88 -4.77 11.56
N CYS A 44 1.34 -3.74 12.22
CA CYS A 44 1.70 -2.34 11.99
C CYS A 44 3.18 -2.06 12.35
N ASP A 45 3.65 -2.53 13.51
CA ASP A 45 5.04 -2.37 13.94
C ASP A 45 6.00 -3.18 13.06
N ARG A 46 5.57 -4.40 12.70
CA ARG A 46 6.30 -5.26 11.77
C ARG A 46 6.42 -4.59 10.40
N ALA A 47 5.38 -3.95 9.91
CA ALA A 47 5.39 -3.22 8.64
C ALA A 47 6.39 -2.05 8.67
N ASN A 48 6.46 -1.30 9.78
CA ASN A 48 7.47 -0.25 9.95
C ASN A 48 8.90 -0.81 9.94
N THR A 49 9.13 -1.90 10.68
CA THR A 49 10.45 -2.54 10.79
C THR A 49 10.93 -3.10 9.45
N LEU A 50 10.09 -3.89 8.78
CA LEU A 50 10.42 -4.50 7.49
C LEU A 50 10.50 -3.45 6.38
N GLY A 51 9.64 -2.43 6.44
CA GLY A 51 9.68 -1.26 5.56
C GLY A 51 10.98 -0.50 5.61
N ALA A 52 11.43 -0.16 6.81
CA ALA A 52 12.72 0.51 7.01
C ALA A 52 13.88 -0.34 6.48
N ARG A 53 13.87 -1.65 6.76
CA ARG A 53 14.90 -2.59 6.26
C ARG A 53 14.93 -2.66 4.73
N LEU A 54 13.77 -2.77 4.09
CA LEU A 54 13.67 -2.80 2.63
C LEU A 54 14.18 -1.48 2.02
N LYS A 55 13.71 -0.34 2.55
CA LYS A 55 14.14 0.98 2.08
C LYS A 55 15.65 1.18 2.24
N GLN A 56 16.23 0.79 3.37
CA GLN A 56 17.68 0.85 3.60
C GLN A 56 18.44 0.01 2.57
N ARG A 57 17.97 -1.19 2.27
CA ARG A 57 18.61 -2.04 1.26
C ARG A 57 18.56 -1.40 -0.13
N LEU A 58 17.42 -0.85 -0.52
CA LEU A 58 17.26 -0.16 -1.80
C LEU A 58 18.16 1.09 -1.89
N GLN A 59 18.27 1.86 -0.80
CA GLN A 59 19.17 3.02 -0.76
C GLN A 59 20.64 2.59 -0.87
N SER A 60 21.03 1.46 -0.27
CA SER A 60 22.42 0.98 -0.31
C SER A 60 22.93 0.62 -1.71
N ILE A 61 22.03 0.40 -2.68
CA ILE A 61 22.39 0.06 -4.07
C ILE A 61 22.15 1.21 -5.03
N ARG A 62 21.65 2.36 -4.54
CA ARG A 62 21.24 3.46 -5.40
C ARG A 62 22.41 4.05 -6.19
N ASP A 63 23.57 4.17 -5.55
CA ASP A 63 24.76 4.72 -6.20
C ASP A 63 25.30 3.81 -7.32
N ASP A 64 25.01 2.50 -7.24
CA ASP A 64 25.40 1.51 -8.24
C ASP A 64 24.37 1.37 -9.39
N VAL A 65 23.18 1.94 -9.25
CA VAL A 65 22.06 1.80 -10.19
C VAL A 65 21.57 3.19 -10.61
N PRO A 66 22.18 3.82 -11.63
CA PRO A 66 21.88 5.20 -12.03
C PRO A 66 20.45 5.40 -12.55
N GLU A 67 19.76 4.33 -12.92
CA GLU A 67 18.34 4.36 -13.27
C GLU A 67 17.46 4.69 -12.06
N ILE A 68 17.87 4.41 -10.82
CA ILE A 68 17.08 4.70 -9.60
C ILE A 68 17.17 6.17 -9.24
N VAL A 69 16.07 6.90 -9.45
CA VAL A 69 16.02 8.34 -9.17
C VAL A 69 15.41 8.68 -7.82
N ASP A 70 14.49 7.85 -7.31
CA ASP A 70 13.88 8.05 -6.00
C ASP A 70 13.48 6.72 -5.34
N ILE A 71 13.51 6.71 -4.00
CA ILE A 71 13.04 5.61 -3.17
C ILE A 71 12.20 6.20 -2.04
N ARG A 72 10.88 5.98 -2.08
CA ARG A 72 9.91 6.60 -1.16
C ARG A 72 8.89 5.59 -0.65
N GLY A 73 8.11 5.98 0.36
CA GLY A 73 7.08 5.14 0.96
C GLY A 73 6.98 5.24 2.48
N LEU A 74 5.89 4.72 3.04
CA LEU A 74 5.60 4.69 4.48
C LEU A 74 5.29 3.25 4.90
N GLY A 75 5.76 2.85 6.08
CA GLY A 75 5.66 1.46 6.53
C GLY A 75 6.24 0.49 5.49
N PHE A 76 5.52 -0.61 5.23
CA PHE A 76 5.95 -1.61 4.26
C PHE A 76 5.48 -1.34 2.81
N MET A 77 4.86 -0.19 2.55
CA MET A 77 4.51 0.25 1.19
C MET A 77 5.62 1.13 0.63
N ASN A 78 6.59 0.52 -0.04
CA ASN A 78 7.74 1.21 -0.63
C ASN A 78 7.68 1.22 -2.16
N ALA A 79 8.20 2.28 -2.76
CA ALA A 79 8.28 2.48 -4.21
C ALA A 79 9.71 2.86 -4.60
N VAL A 80 10.12 2.42 -5.78
CA VAL A 80 11.36 2.82 -6.46
C VAL A 80 10.98 3.42 -7.80
N GLU A 81 11.49 4.62 -8.09
CA GLU A 81 11.27 5.32 -9.34
C GLU A 81 12.48 5.17 -10.25
N PHE A 82 12.22 4.92 -11.53
CA PHE A 82 13.24 4.66 -12.53
C PHE A 82 13.16 5.62 -13.71
N ASN A 83 14.30 6.18 -14.11
CA ASN A 83 14.44 6.99 -15.32
C ASN A 83 15.35 6.32 -16.36
N ASP A 84 15.15 6.67 -17.63
CA ASP A 84 16.14 6.48 -18.68
C ASP A 84 17.29 7.47 -18.42
N VAL A 85 18.48 6.94 -18.16
CA VAL A 85 19.68 7.73 -17.81
C VAL A 85 20.04 8.76 -18.89
N LYS A 86 19.79 8.44 -20.17
CA LYS A 86 20.13 9.34 -21.29
C LYS A 86 19.12 10.46 -21.45
N LYS A 87 17.83 10.15 -21.26
CA LYS A 87 16.74 11.10 -21.47
C LYS A 87 16.40 11.90 -20.22
N GLY A 88 16.75 11.40 -19.03
CA GLY A 88 16.36 11.98 -17.75
C GLY A 88 14.86 11.92 -17.49
N LEU A 89 14.14 10.99 -18.15
CA LEU A 89 12.68 10.86 -18.10
C LEU A 89 12.26 9.51 -17.51
N PRO A 90 11.08 9.42 -16.86
CA PRO A 90 10.55 8.16 -16.35
C PRO A 90 10.54 7.04 -17.38
N SER A 91 11.01 5.85 -16.98
CA SER A 91 11.12 4.67 -17.86
C SER A 91 10.19 3.55 -17.43
N ALA A 92 9.05 3.45 -18.10
CA ALA A 92 8.13 2.32 -17.95
C ALA A 92 8.74 0.99 -18.41
N GLU A 93 9.69 1.03 -19.35
CA GLU A 93 10.40 -0.15 -19.84
C GLU A 93 11.27 -0.77 -18.74
N ILE A 94 12.10 0.03 -18.07
CA ILE A 94 12.94 -0.43 -16.96
C ILE A 94 12.08 -0.97 -15.81
N ALA A 95 11.05 -0.20 -15.41
CA ALA A 95 10.14 -0.61 -14.35
C ALA A 95 9.46 -1.96 -14.67
N ASN A 96 9.02 -2.17 -15.91
CA ASN A 96 8.42 -3.44 -16.33
C ASN A 96 9.43 -4.59 -16.41
N ALA A 97 10.65 -4.32 -16.89
CA ALA A 97 11.70 -5.33 -16.96
C ALA A 97 12.08 -5.86 -15.57
N ILE A 98 12.13 -4.98 -14.55
CA ILE A 98 12.37 -5.36 -13.16
C ILE A 98 11.16 -6.14 -12.61
N ARG A 99 9.94 -5.64 -12.82
CA ARG A 99 8.69 -6.31 -12.37
C ARG A 99 8.56 -7.74 -12.91
N LEU A 100 9.02 -8.01 -14.13
CA LEU A 100 8.95 -9.35 -14.73
C LEU A 100 9.96 -10.35 -14.15
N LYS A 101 11.01 -9.87 -13.47
CA LYS A 101 12.05 -10.72 -12.87
C LYS A 101 11.85 -10.95 -11.37
N ALA A 102 11.09 -10.08 -10.71
CA ALA A 102 10.73 -10.17 -9.30
C ALA A 102 9.58 -11.16 -9.08
#